data_AF-R6UNC5-F1
#
_entry.id   AF-R6UNC5-F1
#
_cell.length_a   1.000
_cell.length_b   1.000
_cell.length_c   1.000
_cell.angle_alpha   90.00
_cell.angle_beta   90.00
_cell.angle_gamma   90.00
#
_symmetry.space_group_name_H-M   'P 1'
#
loop_
_entity.id
_entity.type
_entity.pdbx_description
1 polymer ?
#
loop_
_entity_poly.entity_id
_entity_poly.type
_entity_poly.pdbx_seq_one_letter_code
_entity_poly.pdbx_strand_id
1 'polypeptide(L)'
;MKKFTVALALVLAMLSAFVLGSCAEPDVKTKVNIKIVVGGNQLDSKEITVKTSADNKEGPTVLDAVKVIMDSTDAKIELDAKGTALARYGAYYETKYKDVTYFWNCAVNDKDASGADHIKEGDSIVYTFMMLVPDGTDDKGNPKVKTEEYDLDNDVFVNELAGGESTEAPSTGE
;
A
#
# COMPACT_ATOMS: atom_id res chain seq x y z
N MET A 1 -27.93 -41.86 -44.43
CA MET A 1 -27.44 -40.51 -44.09
C MET A 1 -28.06 -40.01 -42.76
N LYS A 2 -27.80 -40.69 -41.62
CA LYS A 2 -28.36 -40.30 -40.30
C LYS A 2 -27.28 -39.98 -39.24
N LYS A 3 -26.00 -40.21 -39.54
CA LYS A 3 -24.87 -40.04 -38.59
C LYS A 3 -24.19 -38.66 -38.69
N PHE A 4 -24.45 -37.89 -39.75
CA PHE A 4 -23.85 -36.56 -39.94
C PHE A 4 -24.62 -35.42 -39.25
N THR A 5 -25.90 -35.62 -38.95
CA THR A 5 -26.74 -34.57 -38.35
C THR A 5 -26.45 -34.36 -36.86
N VAL A 6 -26.02 -35.41 -36.14
CA VAL A 6 -25.72 -35.34 -34.70
C VAL A 6 -24.38 -34.64 -34.43
N ALA A 7 -23.38 -34.86 -35.30
CA ALA A 7 -22.08 -34.22 -35.17
C ALA A 7 -22.15 -32.70 -35.40
N LEU A 8 -22.96 -32.25 -36.36
CA LEU A 8 -23.13 -30.82 -36.65
C LEU A 8 -23.88 -30.08 -35.53
N ALA A 9 -24.84 -30.74 -34.87
CA ALA A 9 -25.55 -30.18 -33.73
C ALA A 9 -24.67 -30.01 -32.48
N LEU A 10 -23.72 -30.94 -32.24
CA LEU A 10 -22.75 -30.79 -31.15
C LEU A 10 -21.77 -29.64 -31.40
N VAL A 11 -21.31 -29.46 -32.65
CA VAL A 11 -20.40 -28.36 -33.00
C VAL A 11 -21.09 -27.00 -32.88
N LEU A 12 -22.37 -26.89 -33.24
CA LEU A 12 -23.15 -25.66 -33.02
C LEU A 12 -23.42 -25.39 -31.53
N ALA A 13 -23.69 -26.42 -30.73
CA ALA A 13 -23.92 -26.27 -29.29
C ALA A 13 -22.66 -25.87 -28.51
N MET A 14 -21.47 -26.32 -28.97
CA MET A 14 -20.20 -25.89 -28.38
C MET A 14 -19.83 -24.44 -28.75
N LEU A 15 -20.26 -23.96 -29.92
CA LEU A 15 -20.04 -22.56 -30.32
C LEU A 15 -21.00 -21.60 -29.60
N SER A 16 -22.23 -22.02 -29.27
CA SER A 16 -23.18 -21.20 -28.51
C SER A 16 -22.85 -21.09 -27.01
N ALA A 17 -21.94 -21.91 -26.48
CA ALA A 17 -21.45 -21.78 -25.11
C ALA A 17 -20.40 -20.67 -24.93
N PHE A 18 -19.86 -20.10 -26.02
CA PHE A 18 -18.84 -19.05 -25.98
C PHE A 18 -19.39 -17.62 -26.13
N VAL A 19 -20.71 -17.42 -26.29
CA VAL A 19 -21.29 -16.10 -26.64
C VAL A 19 -22.29 -15.58 -25.59
N LEU A 20 -22.24 -16.08 -24.36
CA LEU A 20 -22.98 -15.49 -23.22
C LEU A 20 -22.11 -15.22 -21.99
N GLY A 21 -20.78 -15.33 -22.13
CA GLY A 21 -19.86 -14.71 -21.19
C GLY A 21 -19.98 -13.20 -21.36
N SER A 22 -20.80 -12.57 -20.52
CA SER A 22 -20.81 -11.14 -20.23
C SER A 22 -19.45 -10.50 -20.52
N CYS A 23 -19.44 -9.33 -21.17
CA CYS A 23 -18.29 -8.44 -21.32
C CYS A 23 -17.77 -7.95 -19.94
N ALA A 24 -17.42 -8.86 -19.03
CA ALA A 24 -16.48 -8.57 -17.98
C ALA A 24 -15.13 -8.54 -18.71
N GLU A 25 -14.78 -7.35 -19.20
CA GLU A 25 -13.43 -7.10 -19.68
C GLU A 25 -12.45 -7.56 -18.59
N PRO A 26 -11.39 -8.31 -18.96
CA PRO A 26 -10.50 -8.88 -17.97
C PRO A 26 -9.88 -7.76 -17.13
N ASP A 27 -9.91 -7.92 -15.80
CA ASP A 27 -9.27 -6.99 -14.87
C ASP A 27 -7.84 -6.68 -15.32
N VAL A 28 -7.48 -5.39 -15.31
CA VAL A 28 -6.10 -4.97 -15.54
C VAL A 28 -5.31 -5.27 -14.27
N LYS A 29 -4.21 -6.00 -14.43
CA LYS A 29 -3.30 -6.35 -13.34
C LYS A 29 -2.01 -5.57 -13.53
N THR A 30 -1.62 -4.84 -12.48
CA THR A 30 -0.38 -4.07 -12.46
C THR A 30 0.46 -4.54 -11.29
N LYS A 31 1.66 -5.04 -11.58
CA LYS A 31 2.63 -5.43 -10.56
C LYS A 31 3.54 -4.26 -10.24
N VAL A 32 3.73 -4.00 -8.95
CA VAL A 32 4.61 -2.96 -8.44
C VAL A 32 5.38 -3.49 -7.23
N ASN A 33 6.52 -2.86 -6.93
CA ASN A 33 7.20 -3.06 -5.65
C ASN A 33 6.76 -1.96 -4.69
N ILE A 34 6.45 -2.33 -3.45
CA ILE A 34 6.20 -1.39 -2.37
C ILE A 34 7.19 -1.63 -1.24
N LYS A 35 7.79 -0.55 -0.74
CA LYS A 35 8.77 -0.55 0.34
C LYS A 35 8.36 0.42 1.44
N ILE A 36 8.47 -0.02 2.69
CA ILE A 36 8.21 0.78 3.89
C ILE A 36 9.53 1.01 4.61
N VAL A 37 9.88 2.27 4.83
CA VAL A 37 11.17 2.71 5.39
C VAL A 37 10.96 3.59 6.61
N VAL A 38 11.72 3.34 7.67
CA VAL A 38 11.74 4.17 8.88
C VAL A 38 13.18 4.33 9.35
N GLY A 39 13.67 5.58 9.41
CA GLY A 39 15.04 5.91 9.83
C GLY A 39 16.12 5.13 9.09
N GLY A 40 16.08 5.14 7.76
CA GLY A 40 16.97 4.35 6.91
C GLY A 40 16.73 2.83 6.90
N ASN A 41 15.97 2.28 7.84
CA ASN A 41 15.68 0.85 7.91
C ASN A 41 14.48 0.46 7.05
N GLN A 42 14.64 -0.58 6.23
CA GLN A 42 13.53 -1.19 5.49
C GLN A 42 12.74 -2.11 6.43
N LEU A 43 11.53 -1.70 6.79
CA LEU A 43 10.63 -2.51 7.62
C LEU A 43 9.91 -3.59 6.81
N ASP A 44 9.56 -3.27 5.56
CA ASP A 44 8.83 -4.17 4.67
C ASP A 44 9.21 -3.87 3.22
N SER A 45 9.23 -4.90 2.38
CA SER A 45 9.35 -4.76 0.93
C SER A 45 8.74 -5.98 0.27
N LYS A 46 7.82 -5.75 -0.67
CA LYS A 46 7.13 -6.82 -1.37
C LYS A 46 6.72 -6.41 -2.78
N GLU A 47 6.66 -7.39 -3.68
CA GLU A 47 5.96 -7.24 -4.95
C GLU A 47 4.46 -7.49 -4.69
N ILE A 48 3.62 -6.55 -5.11
CA ILE A 48 2.16 -6.69 -5.06
C ILE A 48 1.57 -6.63 -6.46
N THR A 49 0.41 -7.24 -6.62
CA THR A 49 -0.41 -7.10 -7.85
C THR A 49 -1.67 -6.33 -7.52
N VAL A 50 -1.79 -5.13 -8.07
CA VAL A 50 -2.99 -4.30 -7.97
C VAL A 50 -3.92 -4.64 -9.12
N LYS A 51 -5.21 -4.84 -8.80
CA LYS A 51 -6.24 -5.13 -9.79
C LYS A 51 -7.15 -3.93 -9.95
N THR A 52 -7.40 -3.52 -11.18
CA THR A 52 -8.38 -2.48 -11.51
C THR A 52 -9.35 -2.96 -12.58
N SER A 53 -10.53 -2.34 -12.60
CA SER A 53 -11.48 -2.55 -13.70
C SER A 53 -10.85 -2.14 -15.03
N ALA A 54 -11.22 -2.83 -16.11
CA ALA A 54 -10.76 -2.49 -17.45
C ALA A 54 -11.24 -1.11 -17.94
N ASP A 55 -12.37 -0.62 -17.40
CA ASP A 55 -12.89 0.73 -17.66
C ASP A 55 -12.02 1.84 -17.03
N ASN A 56 -11.12 1.52 -16.09
CA ASN A 56 -10.18 2.48 -15.54
C ASN A 56 -9.01 2.70 -16.52
N LYS A 57 -9.19 3.68 -17.40
CA LYS A 57 -8.21 4.04 -18.44
C LYS A 57 -6.92 4.65 -17.89
N GLU A 58 -6.94 5.17 -16.66
CA GLU A 58 -5.76 5.80 -16.05
C GLU A 58 -4.89 4.79 -15.31
N GLY A 59 -5.46 3.65 -14.91
CA GLY A 59 -4.78 2.58 -14.19
C GLY A 59 -4.96 2.66 -12.67
N PRO A 60 -4.34 1.76 -11.91
CA PRO A 60 -4.35 1.82 -10.45
C PRO A 60 -3.63 3.04 -9.92
N THR A 61 -4.01 3.45 -8.73
CA THR A 61 -3.32 4.51 -7.98
C THR A 61 -2.38 3.94 -6.92
N VAL A 62 -1.49 4.80 -6.41
CA VAL A 62 -0.68 4.50 -5.22
C VAL A 62 -1.57 4.08 -4.03
N LEU A 63 -2.72 4.73 -3.81
CA LEU A 63 -3.65 4.36 -2.74
C LEU A 63 -4.21 2.94 -2.93
N ASP A 64 -4.45 2.50 -4.16
CA ASP A 64 -4.91 1.14 -4.41
C ASP A 64 -3.83 0.12 -4.08
N ALA A 65 -2.55 0.43 -4.33
CA ALA A 65 -1.42 -0.35 -3.84
C ALA A 65 -1.39 -0.42 -2.29
N VAL A 66 -1.67 0.69 -1.59
CA VAL A 66 -1.77 0.70 -0.12
C VAL A 66 -2.88 -0.23 0.37
N LYS A 67 -4.06 -0.19 -0.26
CA LYS A 67 -5.17 -1.09 0.12
C LYS A 67 -4.81 -2.56 -0.06
N VAL A 68 -4.06 -2.91 -1.10
CA VAL A 68 -3.57 -4.29 -1.31
C VAL A 68 -2.62 -4.73 -0.18
N ILE A 69 -1.74 -3.84 0.31
CA ILE A 69 -0.89 -4.20 1.46
C ILE A 69 -1.67 -4.27 2.78
N MET A 70 -2.70 -3.44 2.98
CA MET A 70 -3.58 -3.50 4.15
C MET A 70 -4.18 -4.89 4.34
N ASP A 71 -4.55 -5.55 3.24
CA ASP A 71 -5.19 -6.87 3.27
C ASP A 71 -4.18 -8.03 3.35
N SER A 72 -2.88 -7.77 3.22
CA SER A 72 -1.84 -8.81 3.04
C SER A 72 -0.69 -8.77 4.06
N THR A 73 -0.77 -7.90 5.06
CA THR A 73 0.23 -7.81 6.14
C THR A 73 -0.44 -7.94 7.51
N ASP A 74 0.30 -8.48 8.47
CA ASP A 74 -0.12 -8.51 9.88
C ASP A 74 0.11 -7.16 10.57
N ALA A 75 0.87 -6.25 9.93
CA ALA A 75 1.07 -4.90 10.43
C ALA A 75 -0.25 -4.13 10.45
N LYS A 76 -0.49 -3.39 11.53
CA LYS A 76 -1.63 -2.47 11.60
C LYS A 76 -1.43 -1.33 10.61
N ILE A 77 -2.25 -1.28 9.56
CA ILE A 77 -2.25 -0.19 8.59
C ILE A 77 -3.53 0.64 8.72
N GLU A 78 -3.39 1.95 8.81
CA GLU A 78 -4.51 2.91 8.81
C GLU A 78 -4.27 3.95 7.72
N LEU A 79 -5.34 4.36 7.03
CA LEU A 79 -5.32 5.48 6.11
C LEU A 79 -5.58 6.79 6.87
N ASP A 80 -5.23 7.92 6.25
CA ASP A 80 -5.57 9.24 6.79
C ASP A 80 -7.09 9.43 6.94
N ALA A 81 -7.50 10.49 7.63
CA ALA A 81 -8.91 10.77 7.88
C ALA A 81 -9.76 10.97 6.61
N LYS A 82 -9.13 11.25 5.46
CA LYS A 82 -9.78 11.42 4.16
C LYS A 82 -9.77 10.12 3.35
N GLY A 83 -9.08 9.08 3.82
CA GLY A 83 -8.85 7.84 3.09
C GLY A 83 -7.96 8.02 1.86
N THR A 84 -7.09 9.04 1.84
CA THR A 84 -6.31 9.41 0.64
C THR A 84 -4.86 8.95 0.66
N ALA A 85 -4.28 8.70 1.83
CA ALA A 85 -2.88 8.30 1.98
C ALA A 85 -2.68 7.36 3.18
N LEU A 86 -1.51 6.71 3.24
CA LEU A 86 -1.05 5.95 4.38
C LEU A 86 -0.85 6.88 5.58
N ALA A 87 -1.50 6.59 6.72
CA ALA A 87 -1.31 7.33 7.96
C ALA A 87 -0.67 6.51 9.08
N ARG A 88 -0.71 5.18 9.00
CA ARG A 88 -0.05 4.29 9.97
C ARG A 88 0.48 3.03 9.29
N TYR A 89 1.67 2.62 9.70
CA TYR A 89 2.19 1.28 9.45
C TYR A 89 2.83 0.74 10.72
N GLY A 90 2.22 -0.30 11.31
CA GLY A 90 2.64 -0.86 12.59
C GLY A 90 2.56 0.20 13.71
N ALA A 91 3.70 0.44 14.37
CA ALA A 91 3.82 1.41 15.46
C ALA A 91 3.94 2.86 14.98
N TYR A 92 4.25 3.09 13.70
CA TYR A 92 4.57 4.42 13.18
C TYR A 92 3.33 5.06 12.55
N TYR A 93 2.83 6.11 13.19
CA TYR A 93 1.61 6.82 12.77
C TYR A 93 1.81 8.33 12.71
N GLU A 94 1.02 8.99 11.85
CA GLU A 94 1.06 10.45 11.75
C GLU A 94 0.62 11.10 13.06
N THR A 95 1.45 11.99 13.59
CA THR A 95 1.17 12.66 14.85
C THR A 95 1.99 13.93 15.00
N LYS A 96 1.64 14.74 16.00
CA LYS A 96 2.45 15.90 16.41
C LYS A 96 2.83 15.75 17.88
N TYR A 97 4.13 15.83 18.16
CA TYR A 97 4.68 15.75 19.52
C TYR A 97 5.84 16.74 19.69
N LYS A 98 5.82 17.55 20.77
CA LYS A 98 6.84 18.56 21.09
C LYS A 98 7.28 19.39 19.86
N ASP A 99 6.31 19.91 19.12
CA ASP A 99 6.48 20.70 17.90
C ASP A 99 7.11 20.01 16.69
N VAL A 100 7.38 18.71 16.78
CA VAL A 100 7.72 17.86 15.64
C VAL A 100 6.45 17.22 15.08
N THR A 101 6.27 17.30 13.77
CA THR A 101 5.21 16.56 13.06
C THR A 101 5.81 15.33 12.41
N TYR A 102 5.23 14.17 12.67
CA TYR A 102 5.61 12.89 12.10
C TYR A 102 4.60 12.51 11.02
N PHE A 103 5.08 12.09 9.86
CA PHE A 103 4.23 11.84 8.70
C PHE A 103 4.84 10.81 7.75
N TRP A 104 4.02 10.26 6.85
CA TRP A 104 4.50 9.37 5.80
C TRP A 104 4.70 10.15 4.50
N ASN A 105 5.92 10.13 3.96
CA ASN A 105 6.21 10.64 2.63
C ASN A 105 6.16 9.49 1.61
N CYS A 106 5.55 9.74 0.45
CA CYS A 106 5.46 8.76 -0.63
C CYS A 106 6.29 9.21 -1.84
N ALA A 107 7.05 8.29 -2.41
CA ALA A 107 7.73 8.48 -3.69
C ALA A 107 7.45 7.30 -4.64
N VAL A 108 7.34 7.59 -5.94
CA VAL A 108 7.28 6.59 -7.01
C VAL A 108 8.49 6.80 -7.92
N ASN A 109 9.34 5.79 -8.03
CA ASN A 109 10.60 5.86 -8.80
C ASN A 109 11.43 7.10 -8.43
N ASP A 110 11.64 7.29 -7.13
CA ASP A 110 12.42 8.39 -6.52
C ASP A 110 11.88 9.81 -6.76
N LYS A 111 10.59 9.92 -7.12
CA LYS A 111 9.90 11.20 -7.26
C LYS A 111 8.73 11.29 -6.29
N ASP A 112 8.59 12.45 -5.65
CA ASP A 112 7.46 12.70 -4.74
C ASP A 112 6.13 12.40 -5.43
N ALA A 113 5.28 11.68 -4.69
CA ALA A 113 3.99 11.21 -5.15
C ALA A 113 2.96 11.29 -4.03
N SER A 114 1.70 11.16 -4.41
CA SER A 114 0.53 11.15 -3.54
C SER A 114 -0.27 9.88 -3.77
N GLY A 115 -1.20 9.58 -2.87
CA GLY A 115 -2.09 8.43 -3.04
C GLY A 115 -2.96 8.47 -4.31
N ALA A 116 -3.15 9.65 -4.92
CA ALA A 116 -3.93 9.82 -6.14
C ALA A 116 -3.12 9.61 -7.43
N ASP A 117 -1.78 9.52 -7.34
CA ASP A 117 -0.94 9.33 -8.51
C ASP A 117 -1.08 7.91 -9.07
N HIS A 118 -1.14 7.81 -10.40
CA HIS A 118 -1.28 6.55 -11.11
C HIS A 118 0.04 5.81 -11.24
N ILE A 119 -0.02 4.49 -11.04
CA ILE A 119 1.13 3.59 -11.08
C ILE A 119 1.10 2.68 -12.30
N LYS A 120 2.28 2.24 -12.73
CA LYS A 120 2.51 1.40 -13.90
C LYS A 120 3.27 0.14 -13.54
N GLU A 121 3.25 -0.82 -14.46
CA GLU A 121 3.97 -2.09 -14.31
C GLU A 121 5.45 -1.84 -14.02
N GLY A 122 5.94 -2.44 -12.93
CA GLY A 122 7.33 -2.35 -12.49
C GLY A 122 7.68 -1.10 -11.68
N ASP A 123 6.73 -0.20 -11.41
CA ASP A 123 6.99 0.97 -10.56
C ASP A 123 7.43 0.55 -9.14
N SER A 124 8.32 1.35 -8.56
CA SER A 124 8.76 1.22 -7.17
C SER A 124 8.13 2.33 -6.32
N ILE A 125 7.24 1.94 -5.42
CA ILE A 125 6.57 2.82 -4.46
C ILE A 125 7.33 2.73 -3.13
N VAL A 126 7.78 3.86 -2.61
CA VAL A 126 8.51 3.95 -1.33
C VAL A 126 7.75 4.87 -0.39
N TYR A 127 7.36 4.33 0.76
CA TYR A 127 6.88 5.12 1.89
C TYR A 127 8.00 5.26 2.92
N THR A 128 8.38 6.50 3.21
CA THR A 128 9.38 6.82 4.24
C THR A 128 8.72 7.58 5.38
N PHE A 129 8.95 7.15 6.61
CA PHE A 129 8.47 7.86 7.78
C PHE A 129 9.42 9.02 8.11
N MET A 130 8.86 10.24 8.08
CA MET A 130 9.59 11.49 8.12
C MET A 130 9.16 12.36 9.30
N MET A 131 9.97 13.37 9.61
CA MET A 131 9.75 14.37 10.63
C MET A 131 9.83 15.78 10.02
N LEU A 132 8.91 16.66 10.39
CA LEU A 132 9.06 18.11 10.26
C LEU A 132 9.54 18.65 11.61
N VAL A 133 10.79 19.09 11.66
CA VAL A 133 11.45 19.58 12.87
C VAL A 133 11.56 21.12 12.81
N PRO A 134 11.29 21.85 13.91
CA PRO A 134 11.54 23.29 13.97
C PRO A 134 13.01 23.63 13.67
N ASP A 135 13.23 24.62 12.79
CA ASP A 135 14.54 25.06 12.32
C ASP A 135 14.73 26.58 12.51
N GLY A 136 14.30 27.07 13.67
CA GLY A 136 14.37 28.50 14.02
C GLY A 136 13.36 29.37 13.26
N THR A 137 13.77 30.58 12.88
CA THR A 137 12.92 31.56 12.18
C THR A 137 13.60 32.14 10.93
N ASP A 138 12.81 32.63 9.98
CA ASP A 138 13.31 33.41 8.84
C ASP A 138 13.65 34.88 9.23
N ASP A 139 14.20 35.63 8.28
CA ASP A 139 14.58 37.04 8.47
C ASP A 139 13.38 37.97 8.73
N LYS A 140 12.16 37.44 8.62
CA LYS A 140 10.89 38.12 8.89
C LYS A 140 10.25 37.63 10.19
N GLY A 141 10.90 36.76 10.94
CA GLY A 141 10.42 36.20 12.21
C GLY A 141 9.41 35.05 12.07
N ASN A 142 9.22 34.48 10.87
CA ASN A 142 8.33 33.33 10.68
C ASN A 142 9.04 32.03 11.06
N PRO A 143 8.36 31.09 11.75
CA PRO A 143 8.92 29.77 12.03
C PRO A 143 9.36 29.05 10.75
N LYS A 144 10.57 28.49 10.79
CA LYS A 144 11.08 27.55 9.79
C LYS A 144 10.92 26.13 10.29
N VAL A 145 10.71 25.22 9.36
CA VAL A 145 10.76 23.78 9.59
C VAL A 145 11.65 23.14 8.54
N LYS A 146 12.29 22.04 8.91
CA LYS A 146 13.06 21.18 8.00
C LYS A 146 12.46 19.78 8.01
N THR A 147 12.53 19.12 6.85
CA THR A 147 12.11 17.72 6.70
C THR A 147 13.32 16.81 6.88
N GLU A 148 13.22 15.83 7.77
CA GLU A 148 14.27 14.86 8.06
C GLU A 148 13.68 13.45 8.16
N GLU A 149 14.46 12.41 7.88
CA GLU A 149 14.03 11.03 8.15
C GLU A 149 13.87 10.81 9.65
N TYR A 150 12.92 9.96 10.06
CA TYR A 150 12.71 9.63 11.47
C TYR A 150 13.99 9.07 12.11
N ASP A 151 14.41 9.64 13.24
CA ASP A 151 15.54 9.13 14.01
C ASP A 151 15.08 7.96 14.90
N LEU A 152 15.64 6.76 14.70
CA LEU A 152 15.30 5.57 15.46
C LEU A 152 15.73 5.64 16.94
N ASP A 153 16.66 6.53 17.28
CA ASP A 153 17.04 6.78 18.67
C ASP A 153 15.97 7.63 19.40
N ASN A 154 14.97 8.15 18.68
CA ASN A 154 13.86 8.89 19.25
C ASN A 154 12.85 7.92 19.91
N ASP A 155 12.46 8.20 21.14
CA ASP A 155 11.67 7.30 22.00
C ASP A 155 10.15 7.36 21.74
N VAL A 156 9.71 8.18 20.78
CA VAL A 156 8.28 8.49 20.54
C VAL A 156 7.46 7.27 20.13
N PHE A 157 8.00 6.38 19.30
CA PHE A 157 7.27 5.21 18.76
C PHE A 157 7.78 3.85 19.26
N VAL A 158 8.62 3.83 20.30
CA VAL A 158 9.40 2.64 20.72
C VAL A 158 8.57 1.58 21.49
N ASN A 159 7.26 1.77 21.68
CA ASN A 159 6.47 0.92 22.59
C ASN A 159 5.37 0.02 21.99
N GLU A 160 5.31 -0.18 20.66
CA GLU A 160 4.28 -1.06 20.06
C GLU A 160 4.82 -2.28 19.29
N LEU A 161 6.10 -2.63 19.41
CA LEU A 161 6.70 -3.83 18.77
C LEU A 161 7.10 -4.97 19.74
N ALA A 162 6.44 -5.09 20.89
CA ALA A 162 6.48 -6.30 21.72
C ALA A 162 5.22 -7.20 21.56
N GLY A 163 4.51 -7.07 20.44
CA GLY A 163 3.29 -7.82 20.14
C GLY A 163 3.45 -9.00 19.18
N GLY A 164 4.67 -9.32 18.74
CA GLY A 164 4.99 -10.59 18.09
C GLY A 164 5.33 -11.62 19.18
N GLU A 165 4.35 -12.48 19.49
CA GLU A 165 4.44 -13.67 20.36
C GLU A 165 5.13 -13.52 21.74
N SER A 166 4.32 -13.56 22.81
CA SER A 166 4.74 -14.27 24.03
C SER A 166 3.92 -15.55 24.15
N THR A 167 4.43 -16.64 23.60
CA THR A 167 4.06 -17.98 24.04
C THR A 167 4.63 -18.20 25.43
N GLU A 168 3.81 -18.02 26.46
CA GLU A 168 3.83 -18.90 27.62
C GLU A 168 2.39 -19.34 27.89
N ALA A 169 2.06 -20.54 27.41
CA ALA A 169 0.93 -21.27 27.94
C ALA A 169 1.18 -21.51 29.45
N PRO A 170 0.19 -21.32 30.33
CA PRO A 170 0.37 -21.69 31.72
C PRO A 170 0.60 -23.20 31.80
N SER A 171 1.78 -23.58 32.28
CA SER A 171 2.09 -24.92 32.76
C SER A 171 0.98 -25.33 33.74
N THR A 172 0.22 -26.37 33.38
CA THR A 172 -0.61 -27.11 34.33
C THR A 172 0.34 -27.88 35.24
N GLY A 173 0.76 -27.22 36.32
CA GLY A 173 1.43 -27.87 37.44
C GLY A 173 0.40 -28.64 38.26
N GLU A 174 0.76 -29.89 38.56
CA GLU A 174 0.05 -30.89 39.36
C GLU A 174 -0.41 -30.41 40.74
#